data_AF-A0A1A6A4U7-F1
#
_entry.id   AF-A0A1A6A4U7-F1
#
_cell.length_a   1.000
_cell.length_b   1.000
_cell.length_c   1.000
_cell.angle_alpha   90.00
_cell.angle_beta   90.00
_cell.angle_gamma   90.00
#
_symmetry.space_group_name_H-M   'P 1'
#
loop_
_entity.id
_entity.type
_entity.pdbx_description
1 polymer ?
#
loop_
_entity_poly.entity_id
_entity_poly.type
_entity_poly.pdbx_seq_one_letter_code
_entity_poly.pdbx_strand_id
1 'polypeptide(L)'
;MINVGTQNLRTTSLSPTYDVIPGEGVGIFQLGDNLWHVLELLRTHKTEYPKVEVSWDEDSPHKSAVTIHLPYLALYFPPSPIHQLLSLIQITIPPSSNLELTYETQVLSSSHMPLTRARVGRLMGPTFISKAGDKLDFPGISFQLNPTNMGDAGFGPREDIVHKIIIEPKEDEELQPRLISCVIEPNKGITLGLDEDHTLPIIIGETTAQDLILDIGSPLRKFWKEDDRLSKMWGGKPNDQGAGACFWNYFQYGLDFLVDKDGIVIKILCHSNIPGTPSFQRYAKCPWVIPTSSGQLDSTSTLNSFRSHFSSTKSSEEYIEEIRLTVPSPSPPSDNINNAGTSGSGSASASGGKKKKKRNGSPNSAAVSASENEVATQNDEPNPQDNSKSSAIKSTSSNSISGTSTKKNEVQGDAMILDRLVEGGLDGVSGLGTSKLVGFDGLIIEEDEKSGGICSVLIYKDNNHYH
;
A
#
# COMPACT_ATOMS: atom_id res chain seq x y z
N MET A 1 -38.83 18.73 35.32
CA MET A 1 -37.37 18.93 35.24
C MET A 1 -36.72 17.61 35.64
N ILE A 2 -35.84 17.06 34.80
CA ILE A 2 -35.01 15.90 35.13
C ILE A 2 -33.59 16.27 34.71
N ASN A 3 -32.68 16.39 35.67
CA ASN A 3 -31.28 16.65 35.37
C ASN A 3 -30.63 15.35 34.90
N VAL A 4 -30.57 15.15 33.58
CA VAL A 4 -29.69 14.14 32.97
C VAL A 4 -28.26 14.68 33.11
N GLY A 5 -27.58 14.25 34.17
CA GLY A 5 -26.19 14.64 34.40
C GLY A 5 -25.31 14.15 33.27
N THR A 6 -24.67 15.07 32.55
CA THR A 6 -23.61 14.75 31.60
C THR A 6 -22.47 14.08 32.36
N GLN A 7 -22.36 12.76 32.26
CA GLN A 7 -21.17 12.07 32.73
C GLN A 7 -20.01 12.54 31.85
N ASN A 8 -19.12 13.32 32.45
CA ASN A 8 -17.83 13.62 31.84
C ASN A 8 -17.12 12.29 31.63
N LEU A 9 -17.08 11.83 30.38
CA LEU A 9 -16.18 10.78 29.92
C LEU A 9 -14.77 11.26 30.24
N ARG A 10 -14.25 10.83 31.39
CA ARG A 10 -12.85 10.98 31.72
C ARG A 10 -12.11 10.21 30.65
N THR A 11 -11.41 10.94 29.77
CA THR A 11 -10.26 10.41 29.05
C THR A 11 -9.22 10.02 30.09
N THR A 12 -9.38 8.84 30.68
CA THR A 12 -8.33 8.18 31.43
C THR A 12 -7.17 8.01 30.49
N SER A 13 -6.14 8.83 30.66
CA SER A 13 -4.84 8.64 30.05
C SER A 13 -4.25 7.37 30.62
N LEU A 14 -4.68 6.23 30.06
CA LEU A 14 -4.13 4.93 30.34
C LEU A 14 -2.62 5.03 30.09
N SER A 15 -1.84 4.69 31.11
CA SER A 15 -0.42 4.39 30.91
C SER A 15 -0.34 3.33 29.82
N PRO A 16 0.48 3.52 28.76
CA PRO A 16 0.72 2.44 27.82
C PRO A 16 1.37 1.30 28.60
N THR A 17 0.70 0.16 28.62
CA THR A 17 1.14 -1.04 29.33
C THR A 17 1.44 -2.10 28.27
N TYR A 18 2.71 -2.51 28.18
CA TYR A 18 3.10 -3.60 27.29
C TYR A 18 3.54 -4.81 28.11
N ASP A 19 2.96 -5.97 27.82
CA ASP A 19 3.53 -7.23 28.26
C ASP A 19 4.70 -7.62 27.36
N VAL A 20 5.78 -8.10 27.96
CA VAL A 20 7.05 -8.38 27.27
C VAL A 20 7.35 -9.87 27.36
N ILE A 21 7.40 -10.55 26.21
CA ILE A 21 7.63 -11.99 26.14
C ILE A 21 8.97 -12.24 25.42
N PRO A 22 10.04 -12.62 26.15
CA PRO A 22 11.38 -12.85 25.58
C PRO A 22 11.37 -13.88 24.45
N GLY A 23 11.94 -13.51 23.31
CA GLY A 23 11.96 -14.34 22.10
C GLY A 23 10.68 -14.33 21.26
N GLU A 24 9.58 -13.73 21.74
CA GLU A 24 8.27 -13.85 21.09
C GLU A 24 7.62 -12.51 20.73
N GLY A 25 7.60 -11.50 21.62
CA GLY A 25 6.88 -10.27 21.30
C GLY A 25 6.72 -9.24 22.42
N VAL A 26 5.99 -8.16 22.07
CA VAL A 26 5.66 -7.04 22.97
C VAL A 26 4.22 -6.57 22.70
N GLY A 27 3.34 -6.72 23.70
CA GLY A 27 1.93 -6.33 23.59
C GLY A 27 1.20 -7.07 22.46
N ILE A 28 0.80 -6.32 21.41
CA ILE A 28 0.13 -6.87 20.22
C ILE A 28 1.08 -7.26 19.08
N PHE A 29 2.40 -7.04 19.23
CA PHE A 29 3.38 -7.26 18.16
C PHE A 29 4.19 -8.52 18.41
N GLN A 30 4.15 -9.48 17.47
CA GLN A 30 4.90 -10.74 17.55
C GLN A 30 6.09 -10.72 16.58
N LEU A 31 7.20 -11.34 16.99
CA LEU A 31 8.32 -11.60 16.09
C LEU A 31 7.86 -12.60 15.02
N GLY A 32 8.33 -12.40 13.78
CA GLY A 32 7.88 -13.18 12.61
C GLY A 32 6.63 -12.63 11.93
N ASP A 33 5.87 -11.70 12.53
CA ASP A 33 4.76 -11.04 11.84
C ASP A 33 5.25 -10.24 10.64
N ASN A 34 4.53 -10.31 9.52
CA ASN A 34 4.90 -9.55 8.32
C ASN A 34 4.51 -8.06 8.42
N LEU A 35 5.27 -7.22 7.72
CA LEU A 35 5.13 -5.75 7.73
C LEU A 35 3.70 -5.26 7.45
N TRP A 36 2.99 -5.91 6.50
CA TRP A 36 1.61 -5.58 6.17
C TRP A 36 0.66 -5.90 7.35
N HIS A 37 0.85 -7.03 8.03
CA HIS A 37 0.04 -7.39 9.19
C HIS A 37 0.29 -6.45 10.38
N VAL A 38 1.55 -6.13 10.69
CA VAL A 38 1.89 -5.17 11.76
C VAL A 38 1.27 -3.80 11.51
N LEU A 39 1.25 -3.33 10.26
CA LEU A 39 0.59 -2.08 9.90
C LEU A 39 -0.94 -2.20 9.81
N GLU A 40 -1.52 -3.38 9.60
CA GLU A 40 -2.95 -3.64 9.77
C GLU A 40 -3.38 -3.55 11.25
N LEU A 41 -2.59 -4.13 12.16
CA LEU A 41 -2.77 -4.03 13.60
C LEU A 41 -2.72 -2.56 14.05
N LEU A 42 -1.71 -1.79 13.62
CA LEU A 42 -1.62 -0.36 13.88
C LEU A 42 -2.78 0.45 13.28
N ARG A 43 -3.25 0.10 12.07
CA ARG A 43 -4.40 0.76 11.43
C ARG A 43 -5.74 0.40 12.11
N THR A 44 -5.79 -0.70 12.85
CA THR A 44 -6.93 -1.10 13.70
C THR A 44 -6.85 -0.43 15.08
N HIS A 45 -5.67 -0.37 15.70
CA HIS A 45 -5.43 0.17 17.05
C HIS A 45 -5.08 1.68 17.07
N LYS A 46 -5.64 2.48 16.15
CA LYS A 46 -5.34 3.92 15.98
C LYS A 46 -5.54 4.78 17.24
N THR A 47 -6.37 4.35 18.19
CA THR A 47 -6.57 5.06 19.48
C THR A 47 -5.45 4.82 20.48
N GLU A 48 -4.72 3.71 20.34
CA GLU A 48 -3.60 3.28 21.18
C GLU A 48 -2.26 3.74 20.58
N TYR A 49 -2.16 3.69 19.24
CA TYR A 49 -1.00 4.14 18.45
C TYR A 49 -1.37 5.33 17.54
N PRO A 50 -1.66 6.53 18.09
CA PRO A 50 -2.13 7.69 17.32
C PRO A 50 -1.02 8.39 16.51
N LYS A 51 0.26 8.06 16.76
CA LYS A 51 1.40 8.50 15.95
C LYS A 51 2.21 7.28 15.54
N VAL A 52 2.37 7.12 14.23
CA VAL A 52 3.18 6.07 13.58
C VAL A 52 4.03 6.77 12.52
N GLU A 53 5.34 6.58 12.57
CA GLU A 53 6.26 7.03 11.52
C GLU A 53 6.95 5.80 10.94
N VAL A 54 7.02 5.69 9.60
CA VAL A 54 7.68 4.56 8.92
C VAL A 54 8.88 5.11 8.16
N SER A 55 10.06 4.55 8.43
CA SER A 55 11.31 4.94 7.77
C SER A 55 11.92 3.78 6.99
N TRP A 56 12.44 4.09 5.80
CA TRP A 56 13.20 3.20 4.94
C TRP A 56 14.29 4.02 4.22
N ASP A 57 15.16 3.36 3.46
CA ASP A 57 16.15 4.04 2.62
C ASP A 57 15.54 4.41 1.26
N GLU A 58 15.46 5.71 0.96
CA GLU A 58 14.86 6.23 -0.27
C GLU A 58 15.72 5.97 -1.52
N ASP A 59 17.04 5.80 -1.37
CA ASP A 59 17.96 5.50 -2.48
C ASP A 59 17.95 4.00 -2.87
N SER A 60 17.37 3.11 -2.05
CA SER A 60 17.29 1.66 -2.31
C SER A 60 16.11 0.97 -1.59
N PRO A 61 14.85 1.42 -1.76
CA PRO A 61 13.72 1.00 -0.92
C PRO A 61 13.45 -0.50 -0.98
N HIS A 62 13.59 -1.14 -2.15
CA HIS A 62 13.39 -2.59 -2.33
C HIS A 62 14.47 -3.48 -1.70
N LYS A 63 15.58 -2.89 -1.27
CA LYS A 63 16.69 -3.53 -0.54
C LYS A 63 16.85 -2.98 0.89
N SER A 64 16.00 -2.04 1.29
CA SER A 64 16.12 -1.33 2.56
C SER A 64 15.61 -2.14 3.75
N ALA A 65 16.10 -1.80 4.95
CA ALA A 65 15.39 -2.13 6.18
C ALA A 65 14.17 -1.19 6.31
N VAL A 66 13.05 -1.71 6.82
CA VAL A 66 11.91 -0.88 7.22
C VAL A 66 11.87 -0.81 8.74
N THR A 67 11.69 0.39 9.29
CA THR A 67 11.48 0.57 10.74
C THR A 67 10.20 1.37 10.97
N ILE A 68 9.33 0.86 11.84
CA ILE A 68 8.15 1.57 12.32
C ILE A 68 8.49 2.16 13.68
N HIS A 69 8.36 3.48 13.82
CA HIS A 69 8.59 4.23 15.05
C HIS A 69 7.24 4.58 15.69
N LEU A 70 7.11 4.19 16.95
CA LEU A 70 5.99 4.45 17.85
C LEU A 70 6.53 5.20 19.09
N PRO A 71 5.70 5.84 19.94
CA PRO A 71 6.18 6.71 21.02
C PRO A 71 7.15 6.08 22.03
N TYR A 72 7.14 4.75 22.19
CA TYR A 72 8.03 3.98 23.07
C TYR A 72 8.65 2.74 22.41
N LEU A 73 8.24 2.40 21.18
CA LEU A 73 8.65 1.17 20.48
C LEU A 73 9.23 1.53 19.12
N ALA A 74 10.27 0.82 18.69
CA ALA A 74 10.66 0.73 17.28
C ALA A 74 10.58 -0.72 16.83
N LEU A 75 9.82 -0.99 15.77
CA LEU A 75 9.59 -2.31 15.18
C LEU A 75 10.44 -2.41 13.91
N TYR A 76 11.41 -3.34 13.89
CA TYR A 76 12.44 -3.42 12.87
C TYR A 76 12.29 -4.66 11.98
N PHE A 77 12.27 -4.39 10.67
CA PHE A 77 12.17 -5.37 9.59
C PHE A 77 13.49 -5.31 8.80
N PRO A 78 14.33 -6.37 8.84
CA PRO A 78 15.66 -6.34 8.24
C PRO A 78 15.62 -6.27 6.71
N PRO A 79 16.73 -5.86 6.07
CA PRO A 79 16.90 -5.96 4.62
C PRO A 79 16.72 -7.41 4.15
N SER A 80 15.67 -7.70 3.37
CA SER A 80 15.46 -9.03 2.80
C SER A 80 14.83 -8.96 1.40
N PRO A 81 15.44 -9.63 0.39
CA PRO A 81 14.88 -9.69 -0.96
C PRO A 81 13.60 -10.53 -1.03
N ILE A 82 13.39 -11.45 -0.07
CA ILE A 82 12.30 -12.44 -0.10
C ILE A 82 11.15 -12.05 0.85
N HIS A 83 11.45 -11.68 2.10
CA HIS A 83 10.43 -11.45 3.14
C HIS A 83 10.49 -10.04 3.74
N GLN A 84 9.52 -9.71 4.60
CA GLN A 84 9.47 -8.49 5.41
C GLN A 84 8.88 -8.85 6.78
N LEU A 85 9.63 -9.58 7.61
CA LEU A 85 9.19 -10.04 8.93
C LEU A 85 9.73 -9.14 10.05
N LEU A 86 8.97 -9.01 11.14
CA LEU A 86 9.39 -8.29 12.34
C LEU A 86 10.44 -9.13 13.08
N SER A 87 11.70 -8.73 13.00
CA SER A 87 12.83 -9.50 13.58
C SER A 87 13.40 -8.88 14.85
N LEU A 88 13.05 -7.64 15.18
CA LEU A 88 13.48 -6.98 16.41
C LEU A 88 12.46 -5.95 16.89
N ILE A 89 12.15 -5.96 18.18
CA ILE A 89 11.32 -4.94 18.84
C ILE A 89 12.17 -4.21 19.88
N GLN A 90 12.37 -2.92 19.70
CA GLN A 90 13.11 -2.07 20.63
C GLN A 90 12.15 -1.24 21.50
N ILE A 91 12.11 -1.48 22.81
CA ILE A 91 11.43 -0.62 23.79
C ILE A 91 12.41 0.44 24.29
N THR A 92 12.04 1.72 24.24
CA THR A 92 12.78 2.82 24.89
C THR A 92 12.02 3.26 26.14
N ILE A 93 12.73 3.43 27.26
CA ILE A 93 12.16 3.81 28.56
C ILE A 93 12.68 5.22 28.94
N PRO A 94 11.94 6.30 28.63
CA PRO A 94 12.31 7.64 29.08
C PRO A 94 12.32 7.75 30.61
N PRO A 95 13.26 8.48 31.24
CA PRO A 95 13.40 8.57 32.70
C PRO A 95 12.17 9.08 33.47
N SER A 96 11.26 9.79 32.81
CA SER A 96 10.02 10.32 33.37
C SER A 96 8.77 9.81 32.62
N SER A 97 8.82 8.59 32.09
CA SER A 97 7.70 8.00 31.35
C SER A 97 6.62 7.44 32.26
N ASN A 98 5.37 7.53 31.78
CA ASN A 98 4.21 6.80 32.31
C ASN A 98 4.06 5.41 31.64
N LEU A 99 5.12 4.88 31.06
CA LEU A 99 5.17 3.55 30.47
C LEU A 99 5.17 2.50 31.59
N GLU A 100 4.32 1.49 31.45
CA GLU A 100 4.34 0.30 32.30
C GLU A 100 4.72 -0.91 31.44
N LEU A 101 5.59 -1.76 31.97
CA LEU A 101 6.04 -2.98 31.33
C LEU A 101 5.77 -4.14 32.28
N THR A 102 5.16 -5.22 31.79
CA THR A 102 4.98 -6.47 32.53
C THR A 102 5.82 -7.59 31.94
N TYR A 103 6.07 -8.60 32.76
CA TYR A 103 6.68 -9.88 32.40
C TYR A 103 6.01 -10.97 33.22
N GLU A 104 5.47 -11.99 32.55
CA GLU A 104 4.63 -13.07 33.13
C GLU A 104 3.40 -12.56 33.91
N THR A 105 3.60 -12.25 35.20
CA THR A 105 2.57 -11.78 36.15
C THR A 105 3.10 -10.64 37.02
N GLN A 106 4.29 -10.12 36.71
CA GLN A 106 5.01 -9.13 37.52
C GLN A 106 5.27 -7.87 36.71
N VAL A 107 5.15 -6.70 37.36
CA VAL A 107 5.56 -5.42 36.76
C VAL A 107 7.08 -5.44 36.58
N LEU A 108 7.55 -5.42 35.34
CA LEU A 108 8.95 -5.31 34.99
C LEU A 108 9.46 -3.87 35.25
N SER A 109 8.71 -2.86 34.81
CA SER A 109 9.02 -1.44 35.01
C SER A 109 7.75 -0.60 35.12
N SER A 110 7.75 0.46 35.93
CA SER A 110 6.70 1.49 35.91
C SER A 110 7.23 2.85 36.39
N SER A 111 6.39 3.89 36.26
CA SER A 111 6.69 5.28 36.67
C SER A 111 7.19 5.47 38.12
N HIS A 112 6.89 4.53 39.01
CA HIS A 112 7.31 4.54 40.42
C HIS A 112 8.34 3.43 40.74
N MET A 113 8.74 2.65 39.74
CA MET A 113 9.50 1.41 39.89
C MET A 113 10.40 1.20 38.67
N PRO A 114 11.55 1.90 38.58
CA PRO A 114 12.45 1.79 37.44
C PRO A 114 13.06 0.40 37.33
N LEU A 115 13.27 -0.04 36.09
CA LEU A 115 13.97 -1.29 35.78
C LEU A 115 15.48 -1.14 36.03
N THR A 116 15.97 -1.67 37.15
CA THR A 116 17.41 -1.69 37.48
C THR A 116 18.07 -3.04 37.19
N ARG A 117 19.40 -3.05 37.07
CA ARG A 117 20.24 -4.27 36.99
C ARG A 117 19.85 -5.33 38.02
N ALA A 118 19.63 -4.91 39.27
CA ALA A 118 19.21 -5.82 40.35
C ALA A 118 17.75 -6.28 40.27
N ARG A 119 16.89 -5.61 39.50
CA ARG A 119 15.51 -6.05 39.21
C ARG A 119 15.49 -7.09 38.09
N VAL A 120 16.22 -6.87 37.00
CA VAL A 120 16.37 -7.85 35.90
C VAL A 120 16.84 -9.20 36.45
N GLY A 121 17.97 -9.21 37.17
CA GLY A 121 18.52 -10.44 37.78
C GLY A 121 17.71 -11.05 38.93
N ARG A 122 16.64 -10.38 39.39
CA ARG A 122 15.66 -10.95 40.33
C ARG A 122 14.50 -11.64 39.61
N LEU A 123 14.06 -11.07 38.48
CA LEU A 123 12.88 -11.54 37.74
C LEU A 123 13.24 -12.66 36.76
N MET A 124 14.32 -12.50 35.99
CA MET A 124 14.75 -13.47 34.97
C MET A 124 15.92 -14.36 35.45
N GLY A 125 16.51 -14.06 36.61
CA GLY A 125 17.60 -14.86 37.18
C GLY A 125 18.96 -14.60 36.51
N PRO A 126 19.75 -15.64 36.18
CA PRO A 126 21.07 -15.47 35.55
C PRO A 126 20.98 -14.74 34.20
N THR A 127 21.80 -13.71 34.02
CA THR A 127 21.97 -12.97 32.76
C THR A 127 23.43 -12.92 32.39
N PHE A 128 23.73 -12.97 31.10
CA PHE A 128 25.08 -12.69 30.60
C PHE A 128 25.30 -11.18 30.62
N ILE A 129 26.55 -10.75 30.83
CA ILE A 129 26.90 -9.33 30.96
C ILE A 129 27.94 -9.00 29.88
N SER A 130 27.75 -7.88 29.17
CA SER A 130 28.75 -7.44 28.18
C SER A 130 30.11 -7.18 28.82
N LYS A 131 31.18 -7.23 28.01
CA LYS A 131 32.54 -6.84 28.44
C LYS A 131 32.65 -5.39 28.91
N ALA A 132 31.66 -4.55 28.58
CA ALA A 132 31.56 -3.16 29.02
C ALA A 132 30.53 -2.95 30.16
N GLY A 133 29.91 -4.02 30.68
CA GLY A 133 28.94 -3.96 31.78
C GLY A 133 27.60 -3.26 31.46
N ASP A 134 27.48 -2.66 30.28
CA ASP A 134 26.40 -1.81 29.79
C ASP A 134 25.19 -2.56 29.20
N LYS A 135 25.34 -3.87 28.92
CA LYS A 135 24.29 -4.76 28.42
C LYS A 135 24.10 -5.94 29.36
N LEU A 136 22.85 -6.36 29.55
CA LEU A 136 22.48 -7.64 30.18
C LEU A 136 21.67 -8.46 29.17
N ASP A 137 22.03 -9.73 29.00
CA ASP A 137 21.45 -10.60 27.98
C ASP A 137 20.80 -11.83 28.62
N PHE A 138 19.58 -12.12 28.20
CA PHE A 138 18.78 -13.30 28.53
C PHE A 138 18.22 -13.87 27.22
N PRO A 139 17.91 -15.19 27.11
CA PRO A 139 17.40 -15.75 25.86
C PRO A 139 16.19 -14.98 25.30
N GLY A 140 16.39 -14.39 24.11
CA GLY A 140 15.38 -13.58 23.40
C GLY A 140 15.09 -12.18 23.96
N ILE A 141 15.89 -11.68 24.92
CA ILE A 141 15.76 -10.29 25.43
C ILE A 141 17.09 -9.70 25.94
N SER A 142 17.41 -8.52 25.41
CA SER A 142 18.62 -7.75 25.70
C SER A 142 18.27 -6.42 26.37
N PHE A 143 18.93 -6.08 27.48
CA PHE A 143 18.72 -4.83 28.23
C PHE A 143 19.94 -3.92 28.13
N GLN A 144 19.76 -2.66 27.69
CA GLN A 144 20.81 -1.62 27.68
C GLN A 144 20.66 -0.68 28.88
N LEU A 145 21.75 -0.47 29.61
CA LEU A 145 21.81 0.30 30.85
C LEU A 145 22.61 1.58 30.64
N ASN A 146 22.23 2.64 31.34
CA ASN A 146 23.07 3.85 31.45
C ASN A 146 24.21 3.55 32.45
N PRO A 147 25.49 3.42 32.03
CA PRO A 147 26.58 3.12 32.96
C PRO A 147 26.86 4.34 33.84
N THR A 148 26.39 4.31 35.08
CA THR A 148 26.49 5.49 35.97
C THR A 148 27.90 5.70 36.53
N ASN A 149 28.60 4.61 36.86
CA ASN A 149 30.05 4.51 37.04
C ASN A 149 30.47 3.05 36.84
N MET A 150 31.56 2.78 36.11
CA MET A 150 32.18 1.45 36.11
C MET A 150 32.91 1.21 37.44
N GLY A 151 32.62 0.10 38.11
CA GLY A 151 33.42 -0.36 39.24
C GLY A 151 34.73 -1.03 38.78
N ASP A 152 35.73 -1.04 39.66
CA ASP A 152 37.09 -1.60 39.41
C ASP A 152 37.10 -3.11 39.05
N ALA A 153 35.96 -3.80 39.24
CA ALA A 153 35.74 -5.19 38.87
C ALA A 153 35.02 -5.40 37.52
N GLY A 154 34.77 -4.34 36.74
CA GLY A 154 34.07 -4.40 35.44
C GLY A 154 32.54 -4.54 35.51
N PHE A 155 31.98 -4.80 36.70
CA PHE A 155 30.53 -4.82 36.92
C PHE A 155 30.01 -3.41 37.27
N GLY A 156 28.98 -2.96 36.55
CA GLY A 156 28.24 -1.74 36.91
C GLY A 156 27.36 -1.93 38.16
N PRO A 157 27.02 -0.86 38.90
CA PRO A 157 26.26 -0.96 40.15
C PRO A 157 24.87 -1.59 39.98
N ARG A 158 24.38 -2.14 41.10
CA ARG A 158 23.06 -2.80 41.21
C ARG A 158 21.89 -1.90 40.84
N GLU A 159 22.06 -0.59 41.01
CA GLU A 159 21.07 0.45 40.74
C GLU A 159 21.20 1.09 39.35
N ASP A 160 22.10 0.60 38.47
CA ASP A 160 22.11 1.04 37.07
C ASP A 160 20.74 0.80 36.45
N ILE A 161 20.22 1.83 35.76
CA ILE A 161 18.87 1.85 35.18
C ILE A 161 18.93 1.41 33.72
N VAL A 162 18.08 0.46 33.35
CA VAL A 162 17.81 0.08 31.95
C VAL A 162 17.05 1.22 31.27
N HIS A 163 17.59 1.76 30.18
CA HIS A 163 16.94 2.81 29.38
C HIS A 163 16.33 2.28 28.08
N LYS A 164 16.69 1.05 27.68
CA LYS A 164 16.19 0.39 26.48
C LYS A 164 16.18 -1.12 26.66
N ILE A 165 15.14 -1.76 26.14
CA ILE A 165 15.01 -3.21 25.98
C ILE A 165 14.98 -3.52 24.48
N ILE A 166 15.57 -4.63 24.08
CA ILE A 166 15.53 -5.19 22.74
C ILE A 166 15.00 -6.62 22.87
N ILE A 167 13.95 -6.95 22.13
CA ILE A 167 13.37 -8.30 22.03
C ILE A 167 13.71 -8.79 20.62
N GLU A 168 14.32 -9.96 20.55
CA GLU A 168 14.89 -10.58 19.36
C GLU A 168 14.69 -12.11 19.47
N PRO A 169 14.73 -12.90 18.37
CA PRO A 169 14.54 -14.35 18.45
C PRO A 169 15.58 -15.01 19.36
N LYS A 170 15.27 -16.21 19.89
CA LYS A 170 16.27 -17.01 20.60
C LYS A 170 17.29 -17.55 19.58
N GLU A 171 18.53 -17.81 20.00
CA GLU A 171 19.63 -18.17 19.08
C GLU A 171 19.36 -19.43 18.22
N ASP A 172 18.48 -20.32 18.69
CA ASP A 172 18.05 -21.56 18.01
C ASP A 172 16.71 -21.41 17.23
N GLU A 173 16.08 -20.23 17.18
CA GLU A 173 14.74 -20.00 16.64
C GLU A 173 14.75 -19.12 15.37
N GLU A 174 14.52 -19.72 14.20
CA GLU A 174 14.36 -18.98 12.93
C GLU A 174 12.89 -18.58 12.68
N LEU A 175 12.68 -17.33 12.25
CA LEU A 175 11.33 -16.76 12.06
C LEU A 175 10.71 -17.22 10.73
N GLN A 176 9.78 -18.17 10.82
CA GLN A 176 9.13 -18.75 9.65
C GLN A 176 7.92 -17.90 9.15
N PRO A 177 7.86 -17.54 7.85
CA PRO A 177 6.73 -16.82 7.26
C PRO A 177 5.57 -17.78 6.93
N ARG A 178 4.33 -17.26 6.88
CA ARG A 178 3.13 -18.04 6.44
C ARG A 178 3.12 -18.39 4.94
N LEU A 179 4.13 -17.96 4.19
CA LEU A 179 4.38 -18.27 2.80
C LEU A 179 5.89 -18.14 2.59
N ILE A 180 6.55 -19.28 2.37
CA ILE A 180 8.01 -19.39 2.30
C ILE A 180 8.50 -19.07 0.88
N SER A 181 7.79 -19.51 -0.15
CA SER A 181 8.17 -19.24 -1.55
C SER A 181 6.97 -19.18 -2.50
N CYS A 182 7.15 -18.47 -3.62
CA CYS A 182 6.20 -18.46 -4.75
C CYS A 182 6.99 -18.60 -6.06
N VAL A 183 7.18 -19.83 -6.54
CA VAL A 183 7.88 -20.11 -7.80
C VAL A 183 6.93 -19.84 -8.96
N ILE A 184 7.26 -18.87 -9.81
CA ILE A 184 6.50 -18.50 -11.00
C ILE A 184 6.98 -19.32 -12.21
N GLU A 185 6.04 -19.91 -12.94
CA GLU A 185 6.26 -20.60 -14.22
C GLU A 185 5.48 -19.87 -15.34
N PRO A 186 6.15 -19.11 -16.22
CA PRO A 186 5.51 -18.40 -17.34
C PRO A 186 4.65 -19.33 -18.20
N ASN A 187 3.52 -18.82 -18.70
CA ASN A 187 2.51 -19.58 -19.45
C ASN A 187 1.87 -20.78 -18.73
N LYS A 188 2.16 -21.00 -17.43
CA LYS A 188 1.62 -22.13 -16.65
C LYS A 188 0.95 -21.71 -15.35
N GLY A 189 1.59 -20.90 -14.51
CA GLY A 189 1.04 -20.49 -13.22
C GLY A 189 2.11 -20.27 -12.15
N ILE A 190 1.81 -20.66 -10.91
CA ILE A 190 2.73 -20.55 -9.77
C ILE A 190 2.73 -21.82 -8.91
N THR A 191 3.80 -22.05 -8.14
CA THR A 191 3.85 -23.04 -7.05
C THR A 191 4.18 -22.32 -5.74
N LEU A 192 3.29 -22.42 -4.76
CA LEU A 192 3.48 -21.87 -3.43
C LEU A 192 4.19 -22.88 -2.52
N GLY A 193 5.16 -22.46 -1.72
CA GLY A 193 5.66 -23.24 -0.58
C GLY A 193 5.10 -22.66 0.71
N LEU A 194 4.21 -23.40 1.38
CA LEU A 194 3.61 -22.96 2.66
C LEU A 194 4.45 -23.45 3.86
N ASP A 195 4.82 -24.73 3.83
CA ASP A 195 5.74 -25.40 4.76
C ASP A 195 6.88 -26.06 3.94
N GLU A 196 7.97 -26.50 4.59
CA GLU A 196 9.11 -27.15 3.89
C GLU A 196 8.70 -28.36 3.03
N ASP A 197 7.80 -29.20 3.54
CA ASP A 197 7.26 -30.37 2.84
C ASP A 197 6.00 -30.07 2.00
N HIS A 198 5.38 -28.88 2.13
CA HIS A 198 4.08 -28.57 1.53
C HIS A 198 4.21 -27.56 0.38
N THR A 199 4.22 -28.08 -0.85
CA THR A 199 4.16 -27.28 -2.08
C THR A 199 2.81 -27.40 -2.79
N LEU A 200 2.29 -26.27 -3.26
CA LEU A 200 0.92 -26.10 -3.73
C LEU A 200 0.90 -25.46 -5.14
N PRO A 201 0.71 -26.26 -6.22
CA PRO A 201 0.72 -25.77 -7.59
C PRO A 201 -0.64 -25.18 -7.99
N ILE A 202 -0.64 -23.91 -8.41
CA ILE A 202 -1.81 -23.20 -8.93
C ILE A 202 -1.60 -22.98 -10.44
N ILE A 203 -2.34 -23.73 -11.26
CA ILE A 203 -2.16 -23.83 -12.70
C ILE A 203 -3.29 -23.07 -13.42
N ILE A 204 -2.91 -22.16 -14.33
CA ILE A 204 -3.83 -21.32 -15.08
C ILE A 204 -4.63 -22.16 -16.08
N GLY A 205 -5.95 -22.01 -16.05
CA GLY A 205 -6.90 -22.79 -16.84
C GLY A 205 -7.25 -24.16 -16.25
N GLU A 206 -6.70 -24.53 -15.09
CA GLU A 206 -6.91 -25.85 -14.47
C GLU A 206 -7.35 -25.75 -13.00
N THR A 207 -6.66 -24.96 -12.16
CA THR A 207 -7.03 -24.76 -10.76
C THR A 207 -8.33 -23.97 -10.64
N THR A 208 -9.24 -24.45 -9.79
CA THR A 208 -10.55 -23.83 -9.55
C THR A 208 -10.57 -22.93 -8.33
N ALA A 209 -11.61 -22.10 -8.28
CA ALA A 209 -11.95 -21.25 -7.16
C ALA A 209 -12.37 -22.03 -5.89
N GLN A 210 -12.73 -23.32 -6.03
CA GLN A 210 -12.96 -24.20 -4.89
C GLN A 210 -11.63 -24.69 -4.31
N ASP A 211 -10.69 -25.07 -5.17
CA ASP A 211 -9.35 -25.52 -4.76
C ASP A 211 -8.65 -24.41 -3.97
N LEU A 212 -8.64 -23.17 -4.50
CA LEU A 212 -8.12 -22.00 -3.76
C LEU A 212 -8.72 -21.81 -2.35
N ILE A 213 -10.01 -22.17 -2.13
CA ILE A 213 -10.65 -22.08 -0.80
C ILE A 213 -10.18 -23.19 0.13
N LEU A 214 -9.92 -24.38 -0.40
CA LEU A 214 -9.42 -25.54 0.36
C LEU A 214 -7.93 -25.38 0.71
N ASP A 215 -7.15 -24.84 -0.24
CA ASP A 215 -5.70 -24.81 -0.23
C ASP A 215 -5.12 -23.60 0.52
N ILE A 216 -5.63 -22.40 0.23
CA ILE A 216 -5.14 -21.13 0.80
C ILE A 216 -6.24 -20.31 1.52
N GLY A 217 -7.40 -20.92 1.73
CA GLY A 217 -8.53 -20.33 2.44
C GLY A 217 -9.34 -19.31 1.62
N SER A 218 -10.28 -18.63 2.29
CA SER A 218 -11.08 -17.59 1.64
C SER A 218 -10.26 -16.31 1.40
N PRO A 219 -10.41 -15.63 0.24
CA PRO A 219 -9.77 -14.35 0.00
C PRO A 219 -10.36 -13.27 0.92
N LEU A 220 -9.52 -12.32 1.33
CA LEU A 220 -9.93 -11.20 2.19
C LEU A 220 -10.85 -10.20 1.47
N ARG A 221 -10.81 -10.16 0.14
CA ARG A 221 -11.74 -9.36 -0.68
C ARG A 221 -12.02 -10.05 -2.02
N LYS A 222 -13.21 -9.79 -2.56
CA LYS A 222 -13.59 -10.14 -3.93
C LYS A 222 -14.05 -8.88 -4.65
N PHE A 223 -13.69 -8.75 -5.93
CA PHE A 223 -14.08 -7.64 -6.78
C PHE A 223 -14.50 -8.16 -8.16
N TRP A 224 -15.74 -7.91 -8.56
CA TRP A 224 -16.26 -8.33 -9.86
C TRP A 224 -15.85 -7.32 -10.94
N LYS A 225 -15.52 -7.79 -12.14
CA LYS A 225 -15.26 -6.94 -13.30
C LYS A 225 -16.60 -6.42 -13.86
N GLU A 226 -17.19 -5.43 -13.20
CA GLU A 226 -18.56 -4.99 -13.47
C GLU A 226 -18.77 -4.17 -14.76
N ASP A 227 -17.71 -3.75 -15.48
CA ASP A 227 -17.89 -2.82 -16.61
C ASP A 227 -17.04 -3.04 -17.89
N ASP A 228 -17.50 -3.94 -18.74
CA ASP A 228 -17.12 -4.00 -20.17
C ASP A 228 -17.98 -3.09 -21.08
N ARG A 229 -18.70 -2.08 -20.56
CA ARG A 229 -19.44 -1.12 -21.41
C ARG A 229 -18.50 -0.08 -22.00
N LEU A 230 -17.41 0.28 -21.31
CA LEU A 230 -16.41 1.22 -21.79
C LEU A 230 -15.65 0.67 -23.02
N SER A 231 -15.20 -0.58 -22.98
CA SER A 231 -14.59 -1.28 -24.13
C SER A 231 -15.57 -1.36 -25.31
N LYS A 232 -16.85 -1.69 -25.04
CA LYS A 232 -17.92 -1.73 -26.06
C LYS A 232 -18.27 -0.36 -26.65
N MET A 233 -18.17 0.73 -25.89
CA MET A 233 -18.43 2.10 -26.39
C MET A 233 -17.30 2.63 -27.28
N TRP A 234 -16.05 2.24 -27.04
CA TRP A 234 -14.89 2.65 -27.86
C TRP A 234 -14.50 1.66 -28.96
N GLY A 235 -15.39 0.73 -29.32
CA GLY A 235 -15.19 -0.16 -30.47
C GLY A 235 -14.23 -1.32 -30.24
N GLY A 236 -13.86 -1.60 -28.98
CA GLY A 236 -13.21 -2.85 -28.63
C GLY A 236 -14.10 -4.03 -29.00
N LYS A 237 -13.51 -5.07 -29.61
CA LYS A 237 -14.23 -6.32 -29.84
C LYS A 237 -14.64 -6.90 -28.47
N PRO A 238 -15.84 -7.50 -28.33
CA PRO A 238 -16.18 -8.22 -27.11
C PRO A 238 -15.27 -9.45 -26.99
N ASN A 239 -14.20 -9.33 -26.20
CA ASN A 239 -13.43 -10.49 -25.79
C ASN A 239 -14.21 -11.17 -24.65
N ASP A 240 -14.78 -12.34 -24.93
CA ASP A 240 -15.60 -13.10 -23.98
C ASP A 240 -14.76 -13.68 -22.82
N GLN A 241 -13.43 -13.65 -22.96
CA GLN A 241 -12.45 -13.97 -21.92
C GLN A 241 -12.52 -12.91 -20.80
N GLY A 242 -13.10 -13.29 -19.67
CA GLY A 242 -13.23 -12.44 -18.48
C GLY A 242 -14.54 -11.65 -18.36
N ALA A 243 -15.53 -11.89 -19.23
CA ALA A 243 -16.86 -11.31 -19.11
C ALA A 243 -17.61 -11.92 -17.91
N GLY A 244 -17.63 -11.20 -16.77
CA GLY A 244 -18.15 -11.70 -15.50
C GLY A 244 -17.09 -12.32 -14.57
N ALA A 245 -15.80 -12.15 -14.87
CA ALA A 245 -14.72 -12.59 -14.00
C ALA A 245 -14.64 -11.78 -12.68
N CYS A 246 -14.03 -12.40 -11.68
CA CYS A 246 -13.88 -11.88 -10.32
C CYS A 246 -12.42 -11.94 -9.88
N PHE A 247 -11.87 -10.81 -9.45
CA PHE A 247 -10.61 -10.77 -8.72
C PHE A 247 -10.83 -11.25 -7.28
N TRP A 248 -9.97 -12.16 -6.82
CA TRP A 248 -9.93 -12.68 -5.47
C TRP A 248 -8.62 -12.24 -4.83
N ASN A 249 -8.71 -11.34 -3.85
CA ASN A 249 -7.55 -10.66 -3.27
C ASN A 249 -7.11 -11.37 -1.97
N TYR A 250 -5.86 -11.83 -1.96
CA TYR A 250 -5.20 -12.46 -0.81
C TYR A 250 -4.09 -11.53 -0.31
N PHE A 251 -4.48 -10.38 0.27
CA PHE A 251 -3.54 -9.35 0.74
C PHE A 251 -2.47 -9.91 1.68
N GLN A 252 -2.81 -10.90 2.51
CA GLN A 252 -1.91 -11.55 3.46
C GLN A 252 -0.77 -12.37 2.81
N TYR A 253 -0.92 -12.74 1.53
CA TYR A 253 0.08 -13.50 0.75
C TYR A 253 0.73 -12.66 -0.35
N GLY A 254 0.24 -11.45 -0.61
CA GLY A 254 0.69 -10.64 -1.75
C GLY A 254 0.22 -11.17 -3.10
N LEU A 255 -0.94 -11.82 -3.14
CA LEU A 255 -1.47 -12.50 -4.33
C LEU A 255 -2.87 -12.00 -4.70
N ASP A 256 -3.15 -11.85 -6.00
CA ASP A 256 -4.51 -11.83 -6.55
C ASP A 256 -4.68 -12.93 -7.59
N PHE A 257 -5.88 -13.52 -7.63
CA PHE A 257 -6.30 -14.45 -8.69
C PHE A 257 -7.47 -13.85 -9.45
N LEU A 258 -7.38 -13.82 -10.77
CA LEU A 258 -8.54 -13.53 -11.63
C LEU A 258 -9.23 -14.85 -11.95
N VAL A 259 -10.45 -15.01 -11.45
CA VAL A 259 -11.28 -16.20 -11.61
C VAL A 259 -12.37 -15.90 -12.64
N ASP A 260 -12.50 -16.71 -13.71
CA ASP A 260 -13.57 -16.53 -14.70
C ASP A 260 -14.96 -16.97 -14.16
N LYS A 261 -16.03 -16.64 -14.90
CA LYS A 261 -17.43 -16.99 -14.60
C LYS A 261 -17.67 -18.47 -14.24
N ASP A 262 -16.88 -19.38 -14.84
CA ASP A 262 -16.97 -20.83 -14.66
C ASP A 262 -16.16 -21.33 -13.44
N GLY A 263 -15.54 -20.41 -12.68
CA GLY A 263 -14.83 -20.73 -11.44
C GLY A 263 -13.39 -21.19 -11.63
N ILE A 264 -12.74 -20.88 -12.75
CA ILE A 264 -11.36 -21.31 -13.08
C ILE A 264 -10.40 -20.10 -13.02
N VAL A 265 -9.19 -20.30 -12.50
CA VAL A 265 -8.13 -19.26 -12.46
C VAL A 265 -7.59 -19.00 -13.87
N ILE A 266 -7.71 -17.76 -14.35
CA ILE A 266 -7.28 -17.35 -15.70
C ILE A 266 -6.08 -16.38 -15.72
N LYS A 267 -5.82 -15.64 -14.63
CA LYS A 267 -4.60 -14.84 -14.42
C LYS A 267 -4.22 -14.82 -12.94
N ILE A 268 -2.94 -14.61 -12.66
CA ILE A 268 -2.38 -14.54 -11.30
C ILE A 268 -1.52 -13.27 -11.21
N LEU A 269 -1.53 -12.57 -10.06
CA LEU A 269 -0.73 -11.36 -9.83
C LEU A 269 0.01 -11.47 -8.49
N CYS A 270 1.33 -11.32 -8.52
CA CYS A 270 2.21 -11.35 -7.34
C CYS A 270 2.73 -9.94 -7.04
N HIS A 271 2.67 -9.50 -5.78
CA HIS A 271 3.05 -8.15 -5.33
C HIS A 271 4.30 -8.14 -4.44
N SER A 272 5.19 -7.17 -4.65
CA SER A 272 6.49 -7.10 -3.95
C SER A 272 6.51 -6.20 -2.70
N ASN A 273 5.44 -5.44 -2.45
CA ASN A 273 5.31 -4.48 -1.32
C ASN A 273 6.55 -3.59 -1.09
N ILE A 274 7.05 -2.94 -2.15
CA ILE A 274 8.24 -2.07 -2.08
C ILE A 274 7.88 -0.73 -1.40
N PRO A 275 8.63 -0.27 -0.38
CA PRO A 275 8.40 1.03 0.27
C PRO A 275 8.36 2.22 -0.71
N GLY A 276 7.43 3.15 -0.49
CA GLY A 276 7.24 4.34 -1.33
C GLY A 276 6.47 4.12 -2.65
N THR A 277 6.19 2.87 -3.02
CA THR A 277 5.42 2.54 -4.24
C THR A 277 3.90 2.54 -3.99
N PRO A 278 3.04 2.67 -5.03
CA PRO A 278 1.58 2.78 -4.85
C PRO A 278 0.92 1.53 -4.24
N SER A 279 1.53 0.35 -4.43
CA SER A 279 1.06 -0.92 -3.86
C SER A 279 1.56 -1.15 -2.43
N PHE A 280 2.42 -0.27 -1.89
CA PHE A 280 2.92 -0.38 -0.52
C PHE A 280 1.77 -0.36 0.49
N GLN A 281 1.79 -1.28 1.46
CA GLN A 281 0.75 -1.49 2.48
C GLN A 281 -0.64 -1.91 1.96
N ARG A 282 -0.84 -2.00 0.64
CA ARG A 282 -2.04 -2.62 0.05
C ARG A 282 -1.97 -4.15 0.14
N TYR A 283 -0.75 -4.70 0.07
CA TYR A 283 -0.45 -6.14 0.09
C TYR A 283 0.74 -6.45 1.00
N ALA A 284 0.84 -7.69 1.49
CA ALA A 284 2.09 -8.26 1.98
C ALA A 284 3.08 -8.49 0.83
N LYS A 285 4.38 -8.62 1.14
CA LYS A 285 5.40 -9.02 0.16
C LYS A 285 5.24 -10.51 -0.17
N CYS A 286 4.85 -10.81 -1.40
CA CYS A 286 4.91 -12.17 -1.93
C CYS A 286 6.38 -12.55 -2.18
N PRO A 287 6.87 -13.70 -1.69
CA PRO A 287 8.24 -14.20 -1.89
C PRO A 287 8.40 -14.81 -3.29
N TRP A 288 8.06 -14.05 -4.33
CA TRP A 288 8.02 -14.56 -5.70
C TRP A 288 9.39 -14.62 -6.34
N VAL A 289 9.59 -15.66 -7.13
CA VAL A 289 10.83 -15.94 -7.86
C VAL A 289 10.54 -16.61 -9.20
N ILE A 290 11.27 -16.25 -10.25
CA ILE A 290 11.18 -16.86 -11.57
C ILE A 290 12.51 -17.58 -11.87
N PRO A 291 12.54 -18.93 -11.91
CA PRO A 291 13.73 -19.67 -12.31
C PRO A 291 14.09 -19.41 -13.77
N THR A 292 15.39 -19.28 -14.08
CA THR A 292 15.90 -19.14 -15.45
C THR A 292 17.06 -20.08 -15.73
N SER A 293 17.44 -20.23 -17.00
CA SER A 293 18.55 -21.09 -17.42
C SER A 293 19.94 -20.66 -16.92
N SER A 294 20.06 -19.49 -16.29
CA SER A 294 21.31 -18.98 -15.72
C SER A 294 21.17 -18.46 -14.28
N GLY A 295 20.07 -18.78 -13.58
CA GLY A 295 19.83 -18.32 -12.21
C GLY A 295 18.35 -18.17 -11.89
N GLN A 296 18.01 -17.07 -11.24
CA GLN A 296 16.69 -16.78 -10.70
C GLN A 296 16.46 -15.26 -10.75
N LEU A 297 15.23 -14.84 -11.04
CA LEU A 297 14.82 -13.44 -11.03
C LEU A 297 13.79 -13.19 -9.92
N ASP A 298 13.85 -12.00 -9.33
CA ASP A 298 13.14 -11.63 -8.10
C ASP A 298 12.71 -10.15 -8.12
N SER A 299 12.12 -9.67 -7.01
CA SER A 299 11.74 -8.26 -6.82
C SER A 299 12.90 -7.25 -6.94
N THR A 300 14.16 -7.71 -6.86
CA THR A 300 15.37 -6.86 -6.93
C THR A 300 16.09 -6.87 -8.28
N SER A 301 15.59 -7.67 -9.23
CA SER A 301 16.13 -7.87 -10.58
C SER A 301 15.69 -6.77 -11.55
N THR A 302 16.59 -6.34 -12.45
CA THR A 302 16.32 -5.24 -13.40
C THR A 302 15.50 -5.70 -14.62
N LEU A 303 14.72 -4.81 -15.25
CA LEU A 303 14.02 -5.10 -16.52
C LEU A 303 14.95 -5.63 -17.63
N ASN A 304 16.22 -5.24 -17.64
CA ASN A 304 17.19 -5.75 -18.61
C ASN A 304 17.50 -7.25 -18.39
N SER A 305 17.47 -7.72 -17.14
CA SER A 305 17.62 -9.15 -16.80
C SER A 305 16.44 -9.97 -17.34
N PHE A 306 15.21 -9.45 -17.21
CA PHE A 306 14.02 -10.08 -17.81
C PHE A 306 14.11 -10.13 -19.34
N ARG A 307 14.51 -9.01 -19.98
CA ARG A 307 14.73 -8.92 -21.44
C ARG A 307 15.83 -9.85 -21.97
N SER A 308 16.79 -10.28 -21.15
CA SER A 308 17.78 -11.29 -21.54
C SER A 308 17.31 -12.75 -21.40
N HIS A 309 16.16 -12.99 -20.76
CA HIS A 309 15.63 -14.34 -20.51
C HIS A 309 14.29 -14.63 -21.20
N PHE A 310 13.48 -13.61 -21.46
CA PHE A 310 12.18 -13.74 -22.12
C PHE A 310 12.13 -12.92 -23.41
N SER A 311 11.64 -13.52 -24.48
CA SER A 311 11.34 -12.82 -25.72
C SER A 311 10.13 -11.90 -25.53
N SER A 312 10.27 -10.62 -25.88
CA SER A 312 9.12 -9.75 -26.12
C SER A 312 8.25 -10.35 -27.23
N THR A 313 6.97 -10.53 -26.96
CA THR A 313 5.98 -11.00 -27.94
C THR A 313 4.75 -10.09 -27.94
N LYS A 314 4.11 -9.97 -29.11
CA LYS A 314 2.91 -9.16 -29.43
C LYS A 314 3.08 -7.64 -29.53
N SER A 315 2.09 -7.01 -30.17
CA SER A 315 1.96 -5.55 -30.33
C SER A 315 1.53 -4.90 -29.02
N SER A 316 1.97 -3.67 -28.78
CA SER A 316 1.57 -2.86 -27.63
C SER A 316 0.05 -2.61 -27.54
N GLU A 317 -0.70 -2.81 -28.63
CA GLU A 317 -2.15 -2.67 -28.68
C GLU A 317 -2.91 -3.82 -28.00
N GLU A 318 -2.47 -5.07 -28.13
CA GLU A 318 -3.10 -6.22 -27.44
C GLU A 318 -2.82 -6.17 -25.92
N TYR A 319 -1.60 -5.78 -25.60
CA TYR A 319 -1.08 -5.56 -24.25
C TYR A 319 -1.80 -4.43 -23.49
N ILE A 320 -2.26 -3.37 -24.18
CA ILE A 320 -3.12 -2.33 -23.57
C ILE A 320 -4.46 -2.91 -23.07
N GLU A 321 -5.09 -3.81 -23.83
CA GLU A 321 -6.36 -4.43 -23.42
C GLU A 321 -6.16 -5.40 -22.24
N GLU A 322 -5.01 -6.05 -22.12
CA GLU A 322 -4.72 -6.91 -20.96
C GLU A 322 -4.50 -6.11 -19.66
N ILE A 323 -3.91 -4.92 -19.73
CA ILE A 323 -3.66 -4.03 -18.57
C ILE A 323 -4.92 -3.25 -18.16
N ARG A 324 -5.83 -2.96 -19.11
CA ARG A 324 -7.16 -2.41 -18.81
C ARG A 324 -8.02 -3.33 -17.93
N LEU A 325 -7.60 -4.58 -17.71
CA LEU A 325 -8.24 -5.51 -16.77
C LEU A 325 -7.79 -5.31 -15.31
N THR A 326 -6.66 -4.66 -15.03
CA THR A 326 -6.02 -4.69 -13.69
C THR A 326 -5.96 -3.35 -12.95
N VAL A 327 -6.19 -2.21 -13.62
CA VAL A 327 -6.10 -0.86 -12.99
C VAL A 327 -7.42 -0.09 -13.12
N PRO A 328 -8.11 0.25 -12.00
CA PRO A 328 -9.25 1.18 -12.02
C PRO A 328 -8.73 2.63 -12.09
N SER A 329 -8.74 3.23 -13.28
CA SER A 329 -8.34 4.64 -13.47
C SER A 329 -9.49 5.62 -13.17
N PRO A 330 -9.21 6.76 -12.51
CA PRO A 330 -10.17 7.85 -12.39
C PRO A 330 -10.38 8.55 -13.74
N SER A 331 -11.60 9.01 -14.03
CA SER A 331 -11.93 9.65 -15.30
C SER A 331 -11.40 11.09 -15.40
N PRO A 332 -10.88 11.52 -16.57
CA PRO A 332 -10.49 12.91 -16.80
C PRO A 332 -11.73 13.84 -16.79
N PRO A 333 -11.57 15.13 -16.39
CA PRO A 333 -12.65 16.10 -16.41
C PRO A 333 -13.13 16.39 -17.85
N SER A 334 -14.44 16.50 -18.04
CA SER A 334 -15.06 16.73 -19.34
C SER A 334 -15.23 18.22 -19.66
N ASP A 335 -14.29 18.78 -20.43
CA ASP A 335 -14.39 20.14 -20.96
C ASP A 335 -15.57 20.28 -21.94
N ASN A 336 -16.67 20.83 -21.41
CA ASN A 336 -17.87 21.14 -22.18
C ASN A 336 -17.70 22.44 -22.97
N ILE A 337 -17.29 22.35 -24.24
CA ILE A 337 -17.47 23.44 -25.21
C ILE A 337 -18.59 23.09 -26.18
N ASN A 338 -19.79 23.57 -25.85
CA ASN A 338 -20.92 23.57 -26.76
C ASN A 338 -20.70 24.56 -27.90
N ASN A 339 -20.92 24.13 -29.15
CA ASN A 339 -21.40 25.03 -30.18
C ASN A 339 -22.17 24.25 -31.27
N ALA A 340 -23.48 24.49 -31.35
CA ALA A 340 -24.36 23.94 -32.37
C ALA A 340 -25.03 25.09 -33.14
N GLY A 341 -25.03 25.02 -34.48
CA GLY A 341 -25.55 26.10 -35.31
C GLY A 341 -25.06 26.06 -36.77
N THR A 342 -25.86 25.78 -37.80
CA THR A 342 -26.99 24.84 -37.99
C THR A 342 -27.50 25.02 -39.43
N SER A 343 -27.72 23.94 -40.17
CA SER A 343 -28.44 23.89 -41.47
C SER A 343 -27.78 24.63 -42.67
N GLY A 344 -28.10 24.29 -43.92
CA GLY A 344 -29.00 23.22 -44.38
C GLY A 344 -29.09 23.12 -45.91
N SER A 345 -29.85 22.14 -46.40
CA SER A 345 -30.06 21.87 -47.83
C SER A 345 -31.49 21.37 -48.11
N GLY A 346 -31.91 21.43 -49.38
CA GLY A 346 -33.15 20.81 -49.86
C GLY A 346 -34.37 21.75 -49.93
N SER A 347 -34.88 21.98 -51.14
CA SER A 347 -36.04 22.84 -51.40
C SER A 347 -37.36 22.06 -51.54
N ALA A 348 -38.44 22.76 -51.20
CA ALA A 348 -39.84 22.34 -51.14
C ALA A 348 -40.40 21.43 -52.27
N SER A 349 -41.37 20.59 -51.88
CA SER A 349 -42.58 20.30 -52.67
C SER A 349 -43.81 20.17 -51.74
N ALA A 350 -45.04 20.08 -52.27
CA ALA A 350 -46.25 20.53 -51.56
C ALA A 350 -47.46 19.56 -51.61
N SER A 351 -48.56 19.99 -50.95
CA SER A 351 -49.85 19.30 -50.73
C SER A 351 -49.86 18.20 -49.65
N GLY A 352 -50.97 17.93 -48.94
CA GLY A 352 -52.23 18.70 -48.84
C GLY A 352 -53.40 17.88 -48.29
N GLY A 353 -53.97 18.24 -47.12
CA GLY A 353 -55.11 17.53 -46.53
C GLY A 353 -55.68 18.17 -45.25
N LYS A 354 -56.98 18.00 -44.97
CA LYS A 354 -57.69 18.63 -43.83
C LYS A 354 -58.44 17.58 -43.00
N LYS A 355 -58.32 17.65 -41.66
CA LYS A 355 -59.40 17.62 -40.61
C LYS A 355 -58.91 17.03 -39.27
N LYS A 356 -59.56 17.22 -38.10
CA LYS A 356 -60.27 18.37 -37.47
C LYS A 356 -60.83 17.96 -36.08
N LYS A 357 -60.24 18.40 -34.95
CA LYS A 357 -60.83 18.58 -33.60
C LYS A 357 -59.73 19.25 -32.74
N LYS A 358 -59.87 20.39 -32.05
CA LYS A 358 -60.98 21.14 -31.41
C LYS A 358 -61.65 20.42 -30.22
N ARG A 359 -61.82 21.04 -29.04
CA ARG A 359 -61.39 22.38 -28.55
C ARG A 359 -61.46 22.50 -27.00
N ASN A 360 -60.65 23.42 -26.46
CA ASN A 360 -60.83 24.30 -25.27
C ASN A 360 -61.47 23.79 -23.96
N GLY A 361 -60.88 24.23 -22.83
CA GLY A 361 -61.51 24.14 -21.50
C GLY A 361 -60.76 24.89 -20.38
N SER A 362 -60.52 26.21 -20.52
CA SER A 362 -59.98 27.06 -19.44
C SER A 362 -60.47 28.51 -19.57
N PRO A 363 -60.80 29.13 -18.43
CA PRO A 363 -60.26 30.40 -17.94
C PRO A 363 -59.39 30.14 -16.67
N ASN A 364 -58.42 30.96 -16.26
CA ASN A 364 -58.45 32.39 -15.87
C ASN A 364 -59.38 32.67 -14.66
N SER A 365 -59.01 33.46 -13.65
CA SER A 365 -57.77 34.27 -13.46
C SER A 365 -57.67 34.88 -12.06
N ALA A 366 -56.43 35.20 -11.63
CA ALA A 366 -56.06 36.33 -10.74
C ALA A 366 -56.54 36.30 -9.27
N ALA A 367 -55.96 37.06 -8.32
CA ALA A 367 -54.60 37.61 -8.10
C ALA A 367 -54.60 38.34 -6.72
N VAL A 368 -53.47 39.00 -6.32
CA VAL A 368 -53.39 40.09 -5.30
C VAL A 368 -53.68 39.62 -3.84
N SER A 369 -52.96 39.91 -2.76
CA SER A 369 -51.70 40.57 -2.34
C SER A 369 -51.75 40.56 -0.77
N ALA A 370 -50.98 41.23 0.10
CA ALA A 370 -49.80 42.13 0.09
C ALA A 370 -49.14 42.08 1.51
N SER A 371 -47.97 42.75 1.66
CA SER A 371 -47.46 43.42 2.89
C SER A 371 -47.22 42.61 4.20
N GLU A 372 -46.44 43.00 5.23
CA GLU A 372 -45.45 44.06 5.59
C GLU A 372 -44.76 43.58 6.91
N ASN A 373 -43.63 44.05 7.48
CA ASN A 373 -42.53 45.02 7.21
C ASN A 373 -41.25 44.40 7.85
N GLU A 374 -40.01 44.58 7.36
CA GLU A 374 -39.10 45.74 7.52
C GLU A 374 -38.87 46.29 8.96
N VAL A 375 -37.60 46.19 9.43
CA VAL A 375 -36.77 47.29 9.99
C VAL A 375 -35.31 46.97 9.63
N ALA A 376 -34.47 48.00 9.37
CA ALA A 376 -33.05 47.86 9.01
C ALA A 376 -32.16 48.89 9.71
N THR A 377 -30.84 48.67 9.70
CA THR A 377 -29.79 49.70 9.86
C THR A 377 -28.53 49.27 9.08
N GLN A 378 -27.82 50.23 8.48
CA GLN A 378 -26.58 50.05 7.71
C GLN A 378 -25.39 50.71 8.46
N ASN A 379 -24.37 51.14 7.70
CA ASN A 379 -23.22 51.99 8.06
C ASN A 379 -22.02 51.26 8.70
N ASP A 380 -20.76 51.53 8.33
CA ASP A 380 -20.22 52.27 7.18
C ASP A 380 -18.75 51.81 6.89
N GLU A 381 -18.26 52.08 5.67
CA GLU A 381 -16.83 51.99 5.32
C GLU A 381 -16.05 53.22 5.88
N PRO A 382 -14.71 53.19 6.08
CA PRO A 382 -13.81 53.31 4.93
C PRO A 382 -12.42 52.64 5.04
N ASN A 383 -11.78 52.47 3.88
CA ASN A 383 -10.34 52.25 3.72
C ASN A 383 -9.59 53.59 3.55
N PRO A 384 -8.31 53.69 3.95
CA PRO A 384 -7.40 54.63 3.31
C PRO A 384 -6.08 54.00 2.81
N GLN A 385 -5.62 54.52 1.68
CA GLN A 385 -4.27 54.34 1.12
C GLN A 385 -3.23 55.16 1.98
N ASP A 386 -1.91 55.17 1.76
CA ASP A 386 -1.15 54.91 0.54
C ASP A 386 0.37 54.76 0.81
N ASN A 387 1.10 54.24 -0.19
CA ASN A 387 2.53 54.49 -0.51
C ASN A 387 3.64 54.10 0.54
N SER A 388 4.85 53.64 0.17
CA SER A 388 5.55 53.78 -1.13
C SER A 388 6.73 52.81 -1.37
N LYS A 389 6.97 52.45 -2.65
CA LYS A 389 8.28 52.12 -3.31
C LYS A 389 9.09 50.90 -2.78
N SER A 390 9.97 50.21 -3.52
CA SER A 390 10.29 49.98 -4.97
C SER A 390 11.40 48.90 -4.98
N SER A 391 11.66 48.04 -5.99
CA SER A 391 11.49 48.06 -7.45
C SER A 391 11.35 46.62 -8.00
N ALA A 392 10.63 46.34 -9.09
CA ALA A 392 11.15 46.18 -10.47
C ALA A 392 12.54 45.49 -10.57
N ILE A 393 12.75 44.50 -11.43
CA ILE A 393 12.66 44.55 -12.92
C ILE A 393 11.79 43.43 -13.54
N LYS A 394 11.20 43.70 -14.73
CA LYS A 394 10.54 42.73 -15.63
C LYS A 394 11.44 42.35 -16.80
N SER A 395 11.28 41.15 -17.37
CA SER A 395 11.23 41.00 -18.84
C SER A 395 10.50 39.73 -19.28
N THR A 396 9.39 39.91 -20.00
CA THR A 396 8.68 38.89 -20.77
C THR A 396 9.25 38.76 -22.18
N SER A 397 9.35 37.55 -22.73
CA SER A 397 9.31 37.32 -24.18
C SER A 397 8.85 35.90 -24.51
N SER A 398 8.26 35.72 -25.68
CA SER A 398 7.62 34.50 -26.17
C SER A 398 8.20 34.04 -27.50
N ASN A 399 8.13 32.74 -27.79
CA ASN A 399 8.21 32.10 -29.10
C ASN A 399 9.45 32.34 -29.98
N SER A 400 10.15 31.25 -30.32
CA SER A 400 10.40 30.89 -31.72
C SER A 400 10.67 29.38 -31.87
N ILE A 401 10.33 28.84 -33.05
CA ILE A 401 10.64 27.46 -33.46
C ILE A 401 11.68 27.52 -34.58
N SER A 402 12.79 26.80 -34.42
CA SER A 402 13.64 26.33 -35.52
C SER A 402 14.50 25.17 -35.02
N GLY A 403 14.74 24.15 -35.83
CA GLY A 403 15.49 22.97 -35.38
C GLY A 403 16.15 22.18 -36.50
N THR A 404 17.31 21.62 -36.17
CA THR A 404 18.10 20.60 -36.89
C THR A 404 19.21 20.08 -35.94
N SER A 405 19.68 18.83 -35.96
CA SER A 405 19.10 17.58 -36.50
C SER A 405 19.92 16.34 -36.11
N THR A 406 19.25 15.29 -35.63
CA THR A 406 19.62 13.84 -35.67
C THR A 406 20.70 13.24 -34.76
N LYS A 407 20.41 11.98 -34.37
CA LYS A 407 21.21 10.91 -33.74
C LYS A 407 21.39 11.00 -32.21
N LYS A 408 21.14 9.92 -31.45
CA LYS A 408 20.70 8.54 -31.81
C LYS A 408 19.23 8.29 -31.43
N ASN A 409 18.57 7.36 -32.12
CA ASN A 409 17.39 6.71 -31.58
C ASN A 409 17.86 5.56 -30.66
N GLU A 410 17.37 5.53 -29.42
CA GLU A 410 17.26 4.29 -28.66
C GLU A 410 15.82 3.76 -28.77
N VAL A 411 15.64 2.44 -28.64
CA VAL A 411 14.35 1.79 -28.92
C VAL A 411 13.45 1.84 -27.68
N GLN A 412 12.86 3.01 -27.45
CA GLN A 412 11.91 3.27 -26.37
C GLN A 412 10.47 3.07 -26.89
N GLY A 413 10.00 1.82 -27.02
CA GLY A 413 8.72 1.49 -27.64
C GLY A 413 7.81 0.47 -26.93
N ASP A 414 8.37 -0.41 -26.08
CA ASP A 414 7.68 -1.62 -25.59
C ASP A 414 7.27 -1.54 -24.10
N ALA A 415 6.86 -0.36 -23.61
CA ALA A 415 6.47 -0.17 -22.22
C ALA A 415 5.28 0.79 -22.08
N MET A 416 4.35 0.47 -21.16
CA MET A 416 3.28 1.40 -20.76
C MET A 416 3.74 2.13 -19.51
N ILE A 417 3.66 3.47 -19.51
CA ILE A 417 3.87 4.28 -18.32
C ILE A 417 2.51 4.53 -17.66
N LEU A 418 2.40 4.21 -16.37
CA LEU A 418 1.26 4.53 -15.52
C LEU A 418 1.64 5.68 -14.59
N ASP A 419 0.89 6.79 -14.67
CA ASP A 419 0.91 7.82 -13.65
C ASP A 419 0.03 7.38 -12.46
N ARG A 420 0.69 7.13 -11.33
CA ARG A 420 0.08 6.62 -10.10
C ARG A 420 -0.25 7.73 -9.10
N LEU A 421 0.08 9.00 -9.40
CA LEU A 421 -0.24 10.17 -8.57
C LEU A 421 -1.76 10.44 -8.44
N VAL A 422 -2.57 9.81 -9.30
CA VAL A 422 -4.02 9.98 -9.35
C VAL A 422 -4.80 8.86 -8.61
N GLU A 423 -4.12 7.87 -8.03
CA GLU A 423 -4.80 6.80 -7.28
C GLU A 423 -5.34 7.28 -5.93
N GLY A 424 -6.66 7.23 -5.76
CA GLY A 424 -7.34 7.60 -4.52
C GLY A 424 -7.07 6.62 -3.38
N GLY A 425 -6.97 7.14 -2.14
CA GLY A 425 -6.69 6.35 -0.94
C GLY A 425 -5.20 6.24 -0.57
N LEU A 426 -4.33 6.99 -1.25
CA LEU A 426 -2.89 7.10 -0.94
C LEU A 426 -2.56 8.32 -0.05
N ASP A 427 -3.53 8.81 0.73
CA ASP A 427 -3.37 9.97 1.62
C ASP A 427 -2.21 9.77 2.62
N GLY A 428 -1.15 10.57 2.48
CA GLY A 428 0.06 10.49 3.30
C GLY A 428 1.24 9.74 2.67
N VAL A 429 1.09 9.13 1.48
CA VAL A 429 2.22 8.49 0.76
C VAL A 429 2.96 9.53 -0.07
N SER A 430 4.12 9.98 0.41
CA SER A 430 4.99 10.91 -0.30
C SER A 430 5.93 10.20 -1.28
N GLY A 431 6.09 10.77 -2.48
CA GLY A 431 7.14 10.34 -3.43
C GLY A 431 6.75 9.19 -4.36
N LEU A 432 5.45 8.95 -4.57
CA LEU A 432 4.90 8.06 -5.59
C LEU A 432 5.50 8.36 -6.97
N GLY A 433 6.06 7.33 -7.62
CA GLY A 433 6.60 7.41 -8.97
C GLY A 433 5.60 7.05 -10.06
N THR A 434 5.99 7.31 -11.30
CA THR A 434 5.48 6.59 -12.48
C THR A 434 5.96 5.13 -12.43
N SER A 435 5.16 4.19 -12.93
CA SER A 435 5.59 2.80 -13.13
C SER A 435 5.57 2.41 -14.61
N LYS A 436 6.55 1.61 -15.04
CA LYS A 436 6.58 0.97 -16.36
C LYS A 436 6.04 -0.45 -16.24
N LEU A 437 4.98 -0.74 -16.98
CA LEU A 437 4.67 -2.12 -17.33
C LEU A 437 5.47 -2.53 -18.57
N VAL A 438 5.85 -3.81 -18.65
CA VAL A 438 6.48 -4.46 -19.83
C VAL A 438 5.89 -5.87 -19.99
N GLY A 439 5.50 -6.22 -21.22
CA GLY A 439 4.96 -7.55 -21.57
C GLY A 439 6.04 -8.50 -22.10
N PHE A 440 5.91 -9.77 -21.75
CA PHE A 440 6.69 -10.91 -22.25
C PHE A 440 5.75 -12.11 -22.48
N ASP A 441 6.25 -13.17 -23.11
CA ASP A 441 5.48 -14.40 -23.29
C ASP A 441 5.06 -15.01 -21.93
N GLY A 442 3.74 -15.01 -21.66
CA GLY A 442 3.15 -15.50 -20.41
C GLY A 442 3.36 -14.63 -19.15
N LEU A 443 4.00 -13.46 -19.25
CA LEU A 443 4.24 -12.52 -18.13
C LEU A 443 3.94 -11.05 -18.49
N ILE A 444 3.46 -10.26 -17.53
CA ILE A 444 3.55 -8.80 -17.55
C ILE A 444 4.22 -8.35 -16.25
N ILE A 445 5.20 -7.45 -16.33
CA ILE A 445 6.07 -7.04 -15.22
C ILE A 445 5.95 -5.54 -14.99
N GLU A 446 5.81 -5.11 -13.73
CA GLU A 446 5.77 -3.69 -13.34
C GLU A 446 7.07 -3.26 -12.64
N GLU A 447 7.84 -2.38 -13.27
CA GLU A 447 8.98 -1.66 -12.66
C GLU A 447 8.49 -0.29 -12.16
N ASP A 448 8.78 0.09 -10.91
CA ASP A 448 8.64 1.49 -10.47
C ASP A 448 9.86 2.30 -10.91
N GLU A 449 9.65 3.43 -11.57
CA GLU A 449 10.74 4.20 -12.19
C GLU A 449 11.70 4.85 -11.19
N LYS A 450 11.23 5.06 -9.95
CA LYS A 450 12.01 5.70 -8.88
C LYS A 450 12.94 4.72 -8.18
N SER A 451 12.42 3.55 -7.80
CA SER A 451 13.18 2.50 -7.09
C SER A 451 13.95 1.57 -8.02
N GLY A 452 13.54 1.43 -9.27
CA GLY A 452 14.07 0.43 -10.20
C GLY A 452 13.81 -1.03 -9.74
N GLY A 453 12.86 -1.22 -8.82
CA GLY A 453 12.42 -2.52 -8.32
C GLY A 453 11.14 -2.99 -8.99
N ILE A 454 10.95 -4.31 -9.07
CA ILE A 454 9.75 -4.90 -9.66
C ILE A 454 8.62 -4.88 -8.62
N CYS A 455 7.62 -4.04 -8.82
CA CYS A 455 6.47 -3.86 -7.93
C CYS A 455 5.49 -5.03 -8.00
N SER A 456 5.22 -5.53 -9.20
CA SER A 456 4.30 -6.64 -9.41
C SER A 456 4.69 -7.48 -10.64
N VAL A 457 4.27 -8.75 -10.63
CA VAL A 457 4.36 -9.68 -11.77
C VAL A 457 3.01 -10.33 -11.98
N LEU A 458 2.43 -10.14 -13.16
CA LEU A 458 1.24 -10.83 -13.63
C LEU A 458 1.65 -12.05 -14.48
N ILE A 459 1.03 -13.18 -14.22
CA ILE A 459 1.18 -14.43 -14.97
C ILE A 459 -0.12 -14.70 -15.73
N TYR A 460 0.00 -15.03 -17.02
CA TYR A 460 -1.11 -15.46 -17.89
C TYR A 460 -0.68 -16.66 -18.74
N LYS A 461 -1.64 -17.29 -19.45
CA LYS A 461 -1.43 -18.44 -20.33
C LYS A 461 -1.93 -18.12 -21.73
N ASP A 462 -1.04 -18.13 -22.70
CA ASP A 462 -1.32 -17.64 -24.05
C ASP A 462 -1.98 -18.72 -24.93
N ASN A 463 -3.30 -18.60 -25.12
CA ASN A 463 -4.11 -19.62 -25.80
C ASN A 463 -3.79 -19.79 -27.31
N ASN A 464 -2.96 -18.94 -27.90
CA ASN A 464 -2.67 -18.93 -29.34
C ASN A 464 -1.69 -20.02 -29.82
N HIS A 465 -1.15 -20.87 -28.94
CA HIS A 465 -0.16 -21.91 -29.29
C HIS A 465 -0.76 -23.28 -29.72
N TYR A 466 -2.08 -23.37 -29.92
CA TYR A 466 -2.75 -24.58 -30.44
C TYR A 466 -3.26 -24.40 -31.88
N HIS A 467 -2.36 -24.45 -32.87
CA HIS A 467 -2.70 -24.55 -34.29
C HIS A 467 -1.69 -25.38 -35.10
#